data_AF-A0A316VAY5-F1
#
_entry.id   AF-A0A316VAY5-F1
#
_cell.length_a   1.000
_cell.length_b   1.000
_cell.length_c   1.000
_cell.angle_alpha   90.00
_cell.angle_beta   90.00
_cell.angle_gamma   90.00
#
_symmetry.space_group_name_H-M   'P 1'
#
loop_
_entity.id
_entity.type
_entity.pdbx_description
1 polymer ?
#
loop_
_entity_poly.entity_id
_entity_poly.type
_entity_poly.pdbx_seq_one_letter_code
_entity_poly.pdbx_strand_id
1 'polypeptide(L)'
;MIAKLIETNTKAEVNGGYHDWAKTVEQCRGQGAIAKRALILRAYENYIWGLDDIRNVRALIVELTMNPEPKDRYDVHLLLEVHTRNSSYAMSEKERTAILQRSIPREFWSLTTLWSEEELTWLYPNLPGQFLNHMIPTNSYRSCFMPVQVFSKNHPQYDFIWNWEMDTRSTQEYSETLERIGSYAKRAPIDQLLEHQSRWNIPASSTNANRFDINGEEADLITLNPFFNTNNSGYYWAYDFQKFPKDTLQRSSIGKNVRFSKRLLKAMSDANAEERMSAHCENYAATMLVHKARSEMQEKWKGVYVPHPIYTRRVWPEDKLSKAVNRDDVYRKVNERVLREFSFYYDGAHAKDIYVAWRNNSNACRAPSLLHPIKRQP
;
A
#
# COMPACT_ATOMS: atom_id res chain seq x y z
N MET A 1 -14.57 -5.54 25.18
CA MET A 1 -14.46 -7.02 25.05
C MET A 1 -13.17 -7.42 24.31
N ILE A 2 -12.79 -6.72 23.24
CA ILE A 2 -11.57 -6.95 22.43
C ILE A 2 -10.26 -6.77 23.24
N ALA A 3 -10.15 -5.74 24.08
CA ALA A 3 -8.95 -5.53 24.93
C ALA A 3 -8.68 -6.70 25.90
N LYS A 4 -9.73 -7.37 26.40
CA LYS A 4 -9.59 -8.53 27.29
C LYS A 4 -9.07 -9.76 26.55
N LEU A 5 -9.43 -9.96 25.28
CA LEU A 5 -8.91 -11.04 24.43
C LEU A 5 -7.42 -10.86 24.10
N ILE A 6 -6.96 -9.61 24.01
CA ILE A 6 -5.54 -9.28 23.78
C ILE A 6 -4.71 -9.50 25.06
N GLU A 7 -5.27 -9.22 26.25
CA GLU A 7 -4.58 -9.42 27.54
C GLU A 7 -4.68 -10.85 28.10
N THR A 8 -5.72 -11.63 27.83
CA THR A 8 -5.77 -13.04 28.26
C THR A 8 -4.85 -13.95 27.44
N ASN A 9 -4.43 -13.52 26.24
CA ASN A 9 -3.53 -14.29 25.37
C ASN A 9 -2.03 -14.11 25.68
N THR A 10 -1.65 -13.30 26.66
CA THR A 10 -0.28 -13.28 27.19
C THR A 10 -0.06 -14.27 28.34
N LYS A 11 -1.12 -14.93 28.84
CA LYS A 11 -1.04 -15.97 29.90
C LYS A 11 -1.29 -17.40 29.41
N ALA A 12 -1.54 -17.61 28.12
CA ALA A 12 -1.61 -18.93 27.50
C ALA A 12 -0.21 -19.45 27.11
N GLU A 13 0.75 -19.39 28.03
CA GLU A 13 1.98 -20.19 27.97
C GLU A 13 1.88 -21.31 29.00
N VAL A 14 1.04 -22.31 28.72
CA VAL A 14 1.12 -23.63 29.35
C VAL A 14 0.78 -24.65 28.26
N ASN A 15 1.77 -24.96 27.42
CA ASN A 15 1.96 -26.17 26.59
C ASN A 15 2.69 -25.86 25.26
N GLY A 16 3.90 -25.26 25.29
CA GLY A 16 4.93 -25.35 24.23
C GLY A 16 4.56 -25.08 22.75
N GLY A 17 3.35 -24.62 22.45
CA GLY A 17 2.81 -24.46 21.12
C GLY A 17 2.75 -22.99 20.73
N TYR A 18 3.11 -22.68 19.50
CA TYR A 18 2.93 -21.35 18.94
C TYR A 18 1.47 -21.17 18.47
N HIS A 19 0.98 -19.94 18.50
CA HIS A 19 -0.32 -19.59 17.92
C HIS A 19 -0.17 -19.42 16.40
N ASP A 20 -0.87 -20.20 15.58
CA ASP A 20 -0.88 -20.02 14.12
C ASP A 20 -2.11 -19.20 13.71
N TRP A 21 -1.87 -17.98 13.21
CA TRP A 21 -2.96 -17.10 12.79
C TRP A 21 -3.73 -17.62 11.57
N ALA A 22 -3.08 -18.31 10.62
CA ALA A 22 -3.77 -18.84 9.45
C ALA A 22 -4.82 -19.88 9.86
N LYS A 23 -4.43 -20.80 10.75
CA LYS A 23 -5.32 -21.82 11.31
C LYS A 23 -6.47 -21.19 12.11
N THR A 24 -6.18 -20.14 12.87
CA THR A 24 -7.19 -19.44 13.67
C THR A 24 -8.22 -18.73 12.79
N VAL A 25 -7.77 -18.06 11.72
CA VAL A 25 -8.66 -17.41 10.74
C VAL A 25 -9.57 -18.44 10.06
N GLU A 26 -9.01 -19.58 9.65
CA GLU A 26 -9.79 -20.67 9.04
C GLU A 26 -10.89 -21.18 9.99
N GLN A 27 -10.54 -21.41 11.26
CA GLN A 27 -11.47 -21.87 12.29
C GLN A 27 -12.58 -20.85 12.56
N CYS A 28 -12.25 -19.56 12.67
CA CYS A 28 -13.21 -18.51 12.99
C CYS A 28 -14.18 -18.19 11.83
N ARG A 29 -13.77 -18.39 10.58
CA ARG A 29 -14.63 -18.10 9.41
C ARG A 29 -15.56 -19.23 9.02
N GLY A 30 -15.25 -20.46 9.44
CA GLY A 30 -15.90 -21.67 8.93
C GLY A 30 -15.34 -22.06 7.55
N GLN A 31 -15.35 -23.36 7.25
CA GLN A 31 -14.85 -23.88 5.98
C GLN A 31 -15.65 -23.32 4.79
N GLY A 32 -14.95 -22.75 3.79
CA GLY A 32 -15.53 -22.35 2.50
C GLY A 32 -15.82 -20.86 2.28
N ALA A 33 -15.63 -19.99 3.27
CA ALA A 33 -15.78 -18.54 3.09
C ALA A 33 -14.53 -17.92 2.42
N ILE A 34 -14.57 -17.74 1.10
CA ILE A 34 -13.46 -17.16 0.32
C ILE A 34 -13.54 -15.63 0.33
N ALA A 35 -12.55 -14.97 0.91
CA ALA A 35 -12.41 -13.52 0.82
C ALA A 35 -12.08 -13.09 -0.61
N LYS A 36 -12.72 -12.02 -1.08
CA LYS A 36 -12.45 -11.41 -2.41
C LYS A 36 -11.42 -10.29 -2.35
N ARG A 37 -10.90 -9.97 -1.17
CA ARG A 37 -9.92 -8.90 -0.97
C ARG A 37 -8.73 -9.42 -0.17
N ALA A 38 -7.56 -8.87 -0.45
CA ALA A 38 -6.37 -9.12 0.35
C ALA A 38 -5.71 -7.81 0.80
N LEU A 39 -5.03 -7.84 1.94
CA LEU A 39 -4.09 -6.83 2.38
C LEU A 39 -2.73 -7.49 2.57
N ILE A 40 -1.75 -6.99 1.83
CA ILE A 40 -0.38 -7.49 1.84
C ILE A 40 0.49 -6.52 2.62
N LEU A 41 1.10 -7.02 3.68
CA LEU A 41 2.16 -6.36 4.42
C LEU A 41 3.51 -6.76 3.84
N ARG A 42 4.28 -5.78 3.35
CA ARG A 42 5.60 -6.06 2.78
C ARG A 42 6.70 -6.04 3.83
N ALA A 43 7.43 -7.15 3.94
CA ALA A 43 8.61 -7.29 4.78
C ALA A 43 9.81 -7.73 3.93
N TYR A 44 10.99 -7.73 4.54
CA TYR A 44 12.22 -8.18 3.90
C TYR A 44 13.02 -9.09 4.85
N GLU A 45 13.91 -9.89 4.30
CA GLU A 45 14.75 -10.82 5.04
C GLU A 45 15.54 -10.10 6.13
N ASN A 46 15.52 -10.63 7.35
CA ASN A 46 16.10 -10.01 8.55
C ASN A 46 15.44 -8.69 8.97
N TYR A 47 14.18 -8.44 8.58
CA TYR A 47 13.37 -7.41 9.20
C TYR A 47 13.34 -7.66 10.71
N ILE A 48 13.90 -6.73 11.48
CA ILE A 48 13.83 -6.77 12.95
C ILE A 48 12.36 -6.59 13.31
N TRP A 49 11.78 -7.33 14.27
CA TRP A 49 10.38 -7.14 14.68
C TRP A 49 10.29 -6.49 16.06
N GLY A 50 9.59 -5.36 16.17
CA GLY A 50 9.22 -4.78 17.45
C GLY A 50 7.90 -5.34 17.98
N LEU A 51 7.68 -5.23 19.30
CA LEU A 51 6.38 -5.60 19.91
C LEU A 51 5.22 -4.82 19.29
N ASP A 52 5.46 -3.57 18.90
CA ASP A 52 4.47 -2.73 18.23
C ASP A 52 4.09 -3.27 16.85
N ASP A 53 5.06 -3.75 16.06
CA ASP A 53 4.80 -4.33 14.74
C ASP A 53 4.00 -5.61 14.86
N ILE A 54 4.36 -6.48 15.82
CA ILE A 54 3.62 -7.71 16.10
C ILE A 54 2.17 -7.40 16.45
N ARG A 55 1.93 -6.45 17.37
CA ARG A 55 0.58 -6.03 17.76
C ARG A 55 -0.19 -5.43 16.60
N ASN A 56 0.48 -4.65 15.74
CA ASN A 56 -0.13 -4.05 14.56
C ASN A 56 -0.59 -5.10 13.55
N VAL A 57 0.25 -6.11 13.26
CA VAL A 57 -0.12 -7.22 12.37
C VAL A 57 -1.27 -8.05 12.97
N ARG A 58 -1.23 -8.34 14.28
CA ARG A 58 -2.34 -9.02 14.97
C ARG A 58 -3.65 -8.21 14.86
N ALA A 59 -3.60 -6.89 15.06
CA ALA A 59 -4.77 -6.02 14.93
C ALA A 59 -5.35 -6.07 13.51
N LEU A 60 -4.50 -5.94 12.48
CA LEU A 60 -4.93 -6.10 11.08
C LEU A 60 -5.58 -7.46 10.81
N ILE A 61 -4.99 -8.56 11.32
CA ILE A 61 -5.59 -9.90 11.16
C ILE A 61 -6.95 -9.94 11.84
N VAL A 62 -7.06 -9.59 13.12
CA VAL A 62 -8.32 -9.67 13.87
C VAL A 62 -9.40 -8.80 13.23
N GLU A 63 -9.10 -7.53 12.97
CA GLU A 63 -10.08 -6.57 12.48
C GLU A 63 -10.53 -6.84 11.04
N LEU A 64 -9.63 -7.31 10.17
CA LEU A 64 -9.96 -7.48 8.75
C LEU A 64 -10.40 -8.90 8.38
N THR A 65 -9.98 -9.91 9.14
CA THR A 65 -10.26 -11.31 8.79
C THR A 65 -11.38 -11.92 9.64
N MET A 66 -11.50 -11.53 10.91
CA MET A 66 -12.38 -12.19 11.89
C MET A 66 -13.66 -11.41 12.19
N ASN A 67 -13.71 -10.12 11.84
CA ASN A 67 -14.90 -9.31 12.09
C ASN A 67 -16.09 -9.85 11.27
N PRO A 68 -17.24 -10.19 11.90
CA PRO A 68 -18.43 -10.67 11.20
C PRO A 68 -19.04 -9.63 10.25
N GLU A 69 -18.79 -8.34 10.49
CA GLU A 69 -19.19 -7.20 9.68
C GLU A 69 -17.96 -6.33 9.39
N PRO A 70 -17.70 -5.83 8.17
CA PRO A 70 -18.54 -5.83 6.99
C PRO A 70 -18.45 -7.14 6.19
N LYS A 71 -19.40 -7.33 5.27
CA LYS A 71 -19.47 -8.49 4.35
C LYS A 71 -18.21 -8.72 3.51
N ASP A 72 -17.43 -7.67 3.27
CA ASP A 72 -16.22 -7.71 2.43
C ASP A 72 -14.95 -7.93 3.25
N ARG A 73 -14.74 -9.18 3.69
CA ARG A 73 -13.55 -9.58 4.47
C ARG A 73 -12.27 -9.48 3.63
N TYR A 74 -11.16 -9.18 4.31
CA TYR A 74 -9.83 -9.26 3.71
C TYR A 74 -9.08 -10.46 4.25
N ASP A 75 -8.27 -11.09 3.41
CA ASP A 75 -7.16 -11.92 3.87
C ASP A 75 -5.93 -11.07 4.11
N VAL A 76 -5.24 -11.29 5.23
CA VAL A 76 -4.00 -10.60 5.53
C VAL A 76 -2.84 -11.53 5.22
N HIS A 77 -1.91 -11.05 4.40
CA HIS A 77 -0.72 -11.77 3.96
C HIS A 77 0.54 -10.99 4.29
N LEU A 78 1.62 -11.69 4.58
CA LEU A 78 2.98 -11.13 4.57
C LEU A 78 3.64 -11.50 3.24
N LEU A 79 4.21 -10.51 2.57
CA LEU A 79 5.01 -10.71 1.36
C LEU A 79 6.46 -10.37 1.67
N LEU A 80 7.26 -11.42 1.85
CA LEU A 80 8.63 -11.34 2.35
C LEU A 80 9.63 -11.42 1.20
N GLU A 81 10.39 -10.34 1.02
CA GLU A 81 11.54 -10.32 0.11
C GLU A 81 12.70 -11.14 0.68
N VAL A 82 13.22 -12.08 -0.10
CA VAL A 82 14.41 -12.87 0.21
C VAL A 82 15.62 -12.22 -0.46
N HIS A 83 16.57 -11.76 0.33
CA HIS A 83 17.80 -11.12 -0.16
C HIS A 83 18.89 -12.15 -0.48
N THR A 84 18.80 -13.33 0.13
CA THR A 84 19.71 -14.44 -0.18
C THR A 84 19.60 -14.75 -1.67
N ARG A 85 20.72 -14.65 -2.40
CA ARG A 85 20.81 -14.84 -3.88
C ARG A 85 20.68 -16.31 -4.31
N ASN A 86 19.71 -17.01 -3.76
CA ASN A 86 19.35 -18.35 -4.15
C ASN A 86 17.86 -18.55 -3.91
N SER A 87 17.12 -18.71 -5.00
CA SER A 87 15.68 -18.98 -4.98
C SER A 87 15.35 -20.46 -4.66
N SER A 88 16.32 -21.24 -4.17
CA SER A 88 16.16 -22.64 -3.77
C SER A 88 15.12 -22.87 -2.67
N TYR A 89 14.75 -21.82 -1.91
CA TYR A 89 13.62 -21.87 -0.97
C TYR A 89 12.29 -22.22 -1.66
N ALA A 90 12.16 -21.99 -2.96
CA ALA A 90 10.99 -22.38 -3.74
C ALA A 90 10.87 -23.92 -3.90
N MET A 91 11.98 -24.65 -3.75
CA MET A 91 12.04 -26.11 -3.90
C MET A 91 12.41 -26.85 -2.59
N SER A 92 12.81 -26.11 -1.54
CA SER A 92 13.32 -26.67 -0.29
C SER A 92 12.56 -26.13 0.92
N GLU A 93 11.70 -26.97 1.51
CA GLU A 93 10.99 -26.65 2.75
C GLU A 93 11.94 -26.35 3.92
N LYS A 94 13.12 -26.99 3.94
CA LYS A 94 14.15 -26.74 4.94
C LYS A 94 14.66 -25.29 4.85
N GLU A 95 14.92 -24.81 3.65
CA GLU A 95 15.41 -23.44 3.43
C GLU A 95 14.31 -22.40 3.61
N ARG A 96 13.09 -22.68 3.12
CA ARG A 96 11.90 -21.87 3.41
C ARG A 96 11.72 -21.67 4.90
N THR A 97 11.78 -22.77 5.67
CA THR A 97 11.67 -22.74 7.13
C THR A 97 12.79 -21.93 7.77
N ALA A 98 14.04 -22.08 7.31
CA ALA A 98 15.18 -21.33 7.82
C ALA A 98 15.07 -19.81 7.55
N ILE A 99 14.49 -19.40 6.42
CA ILE A 99 14.23 -17.99 6.10
C ILE A 99 13.15 -17.42 7.02
N LEU A 100 12.03 -18.14 7.16
CA LEU A 100 10.93 -17.74 8.04
C LEU A 100 11.40 -17.61 9.50
N GLN A 101 12.21 -18.55 9.97
CA GLN A 101 12.72 -18.57 11.34
C GLN A 101 13.55 -17.34 11.71
N ARG A 102 14.35 -16.82 10.78
CA ARG A 102 15.17 -15.62 11.03
C ARG A 102 14.46 -14.30 10.72
N SER A 103 13.36 -14.32 9.95
CA SER A 103 12.75 -13.10 9.40
C SER A 103 11.34 -12.81 9.87
N ILE A 104 10.57 -13.79 10.34
CA ILE A 104 9.14 -13.64 10.67
C ILE A 104 8.83 -14.29 12.03
N PRO A 105 8.07 -13.64 12.92
CA PRO A 105 7.55 -14.27 14.13
C PRO A 105 6.78 -15.55 13.81
N ARG A 106 7.00 -16.59 14.60
CA ARG A 106 6.45 -17.95 14.35
C ARG A 106 4.95 -17.96 14.08
N GLU A 107 4.20 -17.05 14.69
CA GLU A 107 2.75 -16.94 14.55
C GLU A 107 2.24 -16.52 13.16
N PHE A 108 3.11 -15.96 12.31
CA PHE A 108 2.73 -15.48 10.98
C PHE A 108 3.31 -16.29 9.81
N TRP A 109 4.01 -17.40 10.08
CA TRP A 109 4.69 -18.17 9.02
C TRP A 109 3.73 -18.68 7.95
N SER A 110 2.58 -19.19 8.37
CA SER A 110 1.54 -19.74 7.48
C SER A 110 0.83 -18.66 6.65
N LEU A 111 0.97 -17.38 7.01
CA LEU A 111 0.45 -16.23 6.26
C LEU A 111 1.51 -15.60 5.34
N THR A 112 2.73 -16.18 5.28
CA THR A 112 3.87 -15.57 4.59
C THR A 112 4.12 -16.19 3.22
N THR A 113 4.08 -15.36 2.19
CA THR A 113 4.56 -15.66 0.84
C THR A 113 5.98 -15.11 0.68
N LEU A 114 6.91 -15.95 0.19
CA LEU A 114 8.29 -15.54 -0.12
C LEU A 114 8.39 -15.10 -1.57
N TRP A 115 9.28 -14.16 -1.87
CA TRP A 115 9.65 -13.78 -3.23
C TRP A 115 11.09 -13.24 -3.28
N SER A 116 11.73 -13.24 -4.46
CA SER A 116 13.08 -12.65 -4.64
C SER A 116 13.18 -11.79 -5.91
N GLU A 117 14.15 -10.87 -5.94
CA GLU A 117 14.47 -10.10 -7.15
C GLU A 117 14.91 -11.00 -8.32
N GLU A 118 15.54 -12.14 -8.00
CA GLU A 118 15.95 -13.15 -8.99
C GLU A 118 14.72 -13.76 -9.67
N GLU A 119 13.72 -14.21 -8.90
CA GLU A 119 12.45 -14.72 -9.45
C GLU A 119 11.76 -13.69 -10.35
N LEU A 120 11.71 -12.43 -9.93
CA LEU A 120 11.14 -11.37 -10.77
C LEU A 120 11.91 -11.18 -12.08
N THR A 121 13.25 -11.35 -12.05
CA THR A 121 14.10 -11.23 -13.25
C THR A 121 13.82 -12.36 -14.24
N TRP A 122 13.54 -13.56 -13.74
CA TRP A 122 13.09 -14.68 -14.58
C TRP A 122 11.69 -14.46 -15.16
N LEU A 123 10.77 -13.90 -14.37
CA LEU A 123 9.39 -13.64 -14.80
C LEU A 123 9.27 -12.46 -15.77
N TYR A 124 10.10 -11.44 -15.60
CA TYR A 124 10.12 -10.22 -16.40
C TYR A 124 11.51 -10.00 -17.03
N PRO A 125 11.94 -10.89 -17.94
CA PRO A 125 13.28 -10.82 -18.51
C PRO A 125 13.44 -9.61 -19.44
N ASN A 126 14.67 -9.14 -19.62
CA ASN A 126 15.03 -8.13 -20.63
C ASN A 126 14.28 -6.79 -20.50
N LEU A 127 13.87 -6.40 -19.29
CA LEU A 127 13.38 -5.05 -19.04
C LEU A 127 14.51 -4.02 -19.26
N PRO A 128 14.34 -3.03 -20.16
CA PRO A 128 15.36 -2.04 -20.43
C PRO A 128 15.35 -0.94 -19.37
N GLY A 129 16.44 -0.19 -19.29
CA GLY A 129 16.51 1.05 -18.53
C GLY A 129 17.93 1.35 -18.07
N GLN A 130 18.19 2.62 -17.83
CA GLN A 130 19.40 3.08 -17.16
C GLN A 130 19.00 3.53 -15.75
N PHE A 131 19.46 2.79 -14.75
CA PHE A 131 19.10 3.02 -13.36
C PHE A 131 20.30 3.55 -12.58
N LEU A 132 20.00 4.34 -11.57
CA LEU A 132 21.02 4.86 -10.65
C LEU A 132 21.42 3.80 -9.63
N ASN A 133 22.56 4.01 -8.98
CA ASN A 133 23.04 3.19 -7.85
C ASN A 133 23.10 1.68 -8.16
N HIS A 134 23.39 1.31 -9.41
CA HIS A 134 23.45 -0.09 -9.86
C HIS A 134 22.15 -0.89 -9.64
N MET A 135 21.01 -0.21 -9.53
CA MET A 135 19.71 -0.89 -9.48
C MET A 135 19.45 -1.65 -10.79
N ILE A 136 18.73 -2.76 -10.68
CA ILE A 136 18.20 -3.51 -11.81
C ILE A 136 16.69 -3.21 -11.97
N PRO A 137 16.08 -3.50 -13.13
CA PRO A 137 14.66 -3.22 -13.36
C PRO A 137 13.72 -3.85 -12.33
N THR A 138 14.08 -5.01 -11.80
CA THR A 138 13.28 -5.81 -10.86
C THR A 138 13.60 -5.53 -9.39
N ASN A 139 14.47 -4.55 -9.13
CA ASN A 139 14.89 -4.22 -7.78
C ASN A 139 13.70 -3.79 -6.90
N SER A 140 13.68 -4.21 -5.64
CA SER A 140 12.56 -4.00 -4.71
C SER A 140 12.26 -2.55 -4.39
N TYR A 141 13.27 -1.68 -4.43
CA TYR A 141 13.10 -0.24 -4.25
C TYR A 141 12.46 0.40 -5.48
N ARG A 142 12.93 0.04 -6.69
CA ARG A 142 12.44 0.60 -7.95
C ARG A 142 11.07 0.04 -8.34
N SER A 143 10.90 -1.27 -8.26
CA SER A 143 9.76 -2.05 -8.76
C SER A 143 8.93 -2.65 -7.64
N CYS A 144 8.68 -1.83 -6.63
CA CYS A 144 8.06 -2.23 -5.36
C CYS A 144 6.68 -2.93 -5.48
N PHE A 145 5.99 -2.80 -6.63
CA PHE A 145 4.70 -3.43 -6.91
C PHE A 145 4.77 -4.65 -7.87
N MET A 146 5.93 -5.01 -8.43
CA MET A 146 6.07 -6.26 -9.21
C MET A 146 5.77 -7.52 -8.38
N PRO A 147 6.24 -7.64 -7.12
CA PRO A 147 5.86 -8.77 -6.26
C PRO A 147 4.34 -8.89 -6.05
N VAL A 148 3.64 -7.75 -5.99
CA VAL A 148 2.18 -7.70 -5.82
C VAL A 148 1.47 -8.21 -7.08
N GLN A 149 2.01 -7.93 -8.26
CA GLN A 149 1.51 -8.48 -9.53
C GLN A 149 1.64 -10.01 -9.56
N VAL A 150 2.80 -10.55 -9.18
CA VAL A 150 3.03 -11.99 -9.10
C VAL A 150 2.14 -12.63 -8.04
N PHE A 151 2.00 -12.01 -6.87
CA PHE A 151 1.08 -12.46 -5.82
C PHE A 151 -0.36 -12.55 -6.36
N SER A 152 -0.84 -11.53 -7.08
CA SER A 152 -2.19 -11.52 -7.66
C SER A 152 -2.39 -12.62 -8.71
N LYS A 153 -1.36 -12.92 -9.51
CA LYS A 153 -1.40 -14.02 -10.49
C LYS A 153 -1.54 -15.38 -9.80
N ASN A 154 -0.86 -15.56 -8.67
CA ASN A 154 -0.88 -16.80 -7.89
C ASN A 154 -2.11 -16.92 -6.95
N HIS A 155 -2.86 -15.83 -6.75
CA HIS A 155 -4.05 -15.78 -5.91
C HIS A 155 -5.26 -15.23 -6.70
N PRO A 156 -5.79 -15.97 -7.68
CA PRO A 156 -6.84 -15.49 -8.57
C PRO A 156 -8.19 -15.24 -7.88
N GLN A 157 -8.36 -15.67 -6.62
CA GLN A 157 -9.56 -15.45 -5.84
C GLN A 157 -9.78 -13.99 -5.42
N TYR A 158 -8.72 -13.17 -5.37
CA TYR A 158 -8.81 -11.78 -4.95
C TYR A 158 -9.11 -10.84 -6.11
N ASP A 159 -10.17 -10.06 -5.97
CA ASP A 159 -10.56 -9.01 -6.92
C ASP A 159 -9.82 -7.70 -6.63
N PHE A 160 -9.48 -7.45 -5.36
CA PHE A 160 -8.77 -6.25 -4.92
C PHE A 160 -7.68 -6.56 -3.90
N ILE A 161 -6.53 -5.91 -4.02
CA ILE A 161 -5.36 -6.14 -3.17
C ILE A 161 -4.80 -4.81 -2.68
N TRP A 162 -4.73 -4.64 -1.37
CA TRP A 162 -3.94 -3.58 -0.76
C TRP A 162 -2.48 -3.99 -0.67
N ASN A 163 -1.58 -3.14 -1.17
CA ASN A 163 -0.20 -3.11 -0.72
C ASN A 163 -0.11 -2.16 0.48
N TRP A 164 0.41 -2.64 1.61
CA TRP A 164 0.45 -1.91 2.86
C TRP A 164 1.86 -1.92 3.44
N GLU A 165 2.32 -0.75 3.90
CA GLU A 165 3.66 -0.60 4.50
C GLU A 165 3.64 -1.00 5.98
N MET A 166 4.69 -1.71 6.41
CA MET A 166 4.83 -2.19 7.80
C MET A 166 4.90 -1.06 8.82
N ASP A 167 5.28 0.15 8.41
CA ASP A 167 5.41 1.35 9.24
C ASP A 167 4.18 2.27 9.16
N THR A 168 3.04 1.78 8.63
CA THR A 168 1.76 2.48 8.71
C THR A 168 1.00 2.10 9.98
N ARG A 169 0.44 3.09 10.68
CA ARG A 169 -0.46 2.90 11.83
C ARG A 169 -1.78 3.62 11.62
N SER A 170 -2.83 3.14 12.28
CA SER A 170 -4.11 3.81 12.38
C SER A 170 -4.42 4.17 13.83
N THR A 171 -5.06 5.31 14.07
CA THR A 171 -5.64 5.67 15.38
C THR A 171 -7.12 5.24 15.51
N GLN A 172 -7.63 4.51 14.52
CA GLN A 172 -8.96 3.91 14.45
C GLN A 172 -8.87 2.46 13.95
N GLU A 173 -9.94 1.69 14.10
CA GLU A 173 -10.09 0.38 13.48
C GLU A 173 -9.78 0.43 11.97
N TYR A 174 -8.94 -0.50 11.52
CA TYR A 174 -8.54 -0.67 10.14
C TYR A 174 -9.73 -1.05 9.26
N SER A 175 -10.63 -1.91 9.76
CA SER A 175 -11.86 -2.30 9.04
C SER A 175 -12.67 -1.08 8.63
N GLU A 176 -12.98 -0.21 9.60
CA GLU A 176 -13.75 1.01 9.36
C GLU A 176 -13.00 2.00 8.45
N THR A 177 -11.68 2.13 8.65
CA THR A 177 -10.85 3.01 7.82
C THR A 177 -10.86 2.57 6.36
N LEU A 178 -10.61 1.28 6.08
CA LEU A 178 -10.58 0.73 4.73
C LEU A 178 -11.97 0.71 4.09
N GLU A 179 -13.03 0.46 4.85
CA GLU A 179 -14.41 0.54 4.37
C GLU A 179 -14.80 1.96 3.95
N ARG A 180 -14.45 2.98 4.77
CA ARG A 180 -14.68 4.39 4.43
C ARG A 180 -13.90 4.79 3.17
N ILE A 181 -12.65 4.36 3.05
CA ILE A 181 -11.82 4.60 1.87
C ILE A 181 -12.45 3.96 0.63
N GLY A 182 -12.84 2.68 0.71
CA GLY A 182 -13.51 1.98 -0.37
C GLY A 182 -14.83 2.64 -0.78
N SER A 183 -15.66 3.00 0.19
CA SER A 183 -16.95 3.66 -0.03
C SER A 183 -16.82 5.06 -0.64
N TYR A 184 -15.78 5.82 -0.27
CA TYR A 184 -15.46 7.07 -0.94
C TYR A 184 -15.04 6.81 -2.39
N ALA A 185 -14.10 5.89 -2.61
CA ALA A 185 -13.58 5.61 -3.94
C ALA A 185 -14.65 5.09 -4.89
N LYS A 186 -15.55 4.24 -4.39
CA LYS A 186 -16.70 3.74 -5.14
C LYS A 186 -17.59 4.87 -5.64
N ARG A 187 -17.91 5.85 -4.78
CA ARG A 187 -18.76 6.98 -5.14
C ARG A 187 -18.06 8.09 -5.93
N ALA A 188 -16.73 8.16 -5.90
CA ALA A 188 -15.98 9.18 -6.63
C ALA A 188 -16.20 9.03 -8.15
N PRO A 189 -16.31 10.13 -8.90
CA PRO A 189 -16.48 10.07 -10.35
C PRO A 189 -15.22 9.51 -11.02
N ILE A 190 -15.40 8.89 -12.19
CA ILE A 190 -14.28 8.46 -13.03
C ILE A 190 -13.60 9.70 -13.63
N ASP A 191 -12.29 9.80 -13.46
CA ASP A 191 -11.44 10.79 -14.10
C ASP A 191 -10.34 10.06 -14.88
N GLN A 192 -10.53 9.92 -16.20
CA GLN A 192 -9.62 9.16 -17.07
C GLN A 192 -8.21 9.75 -17.14
N LEU A 193 -8.05 11.04 -16.81
CA LEU A 193 -6.76 11.75 -16.83
C LEU A 193 -6.21 12.03 -15.43
N LEU A 194 -6.98 11.73 -14.38
CA LEU A 194 -6.66 11.94 -12.97
C LEU A 194 -6.35 13.41 -12.61
N GLU A 195 -6.79 14.37 -13.44
CA GLU A 195 -6.45 15.79 -13.28
C GLU A 195 -7.16 16.44 -12.11
N HIS A 196 -8.43 16.10 -11.86
CA HIS A 196 -9.21 16.64 -10.75
C HIS A 196 -8.79 16.05 -9.40
N GLN A 197 -7.97 15.02 -9.42
CA GLN A 197 -7.43 14.34 -8.25
C GLN A 197 -5.97 14.69 -8.00
N SER A 198 -5.47 15.74 -8.68
CA SER A 198 -4.06 16.14 -8.66
C SER A 198 -3.65 17.08 -7.53
N ARG A 199 -4.58 17.40 -6.63
CA ARG A 199 -4.38 18.38 -5.56
C ARG A 199 -4.70 17.79 -4.20
N TRP A 200 -3.90 18.16 -3.21
CA TRP A 200 -4.17 17.92 -1.80
C TRP A 200 -5.47 18.61 -1.41
N ASN A 201 -6.34 17.85 -0.74
CA ASN A 201 -7.63 18.34 -0.29
C ASN A 201 -7.46 19.19 0.98
N ILE A 202 -7.72 20.50 0.87
CA ILE A 202 -7.71 21.44 2.00
C ILE A 202 -9.17 21.89 2.24
N PRO A 203 -9.72 21.77 3.46
CA PRO A 203 -11.16 21.93 3.72
C PRO A 203 -11.82 23.21 3.17
N ALA A 204 -11.15 24.36 3.21
CA ALA A 204 -11.72 25.61 2.70
C ALA A 204 -11.66 25.78 1.17
N SER A 205 -10.91 24.93 0.45
CA SER A 205 -10.89 24.95 -1.03
C SER A 205 -11.70 23.83 -1.67
N SER A 206 -12.36 22.96 -0.88
CA SER A 206 -13.11 21.81 -1.41
C SER A 206 -14.51 22.22 -1.87
N THR A 207 -14.68 22.49 -3.16
CA THR A 207 -15.98 22.82 -3.78
C THR A 207 -16.73 21.61 -4.36
N ASN A 208 -16.23 20.38 -4.18
CA ASN A 208 -16.71 19.22 -4.95
C ASN A 208 -17.60 18.23 -4.18
N ALA A 209 -18.49 18.72 -3.30
CA ALA A 209 -19.46 17.86 -2.64
C ALA A 209 -20.57 17.31 -3.57
N ASN A 210 -20.73 17.87 -4.78
CA ASN A 210 -21.90 17.62 -5.65
C ASN A 210 -21.69 16.60 -6.79
N ARG A 211 -20.62 15.78 -6.78
CA ARG A 211 -20.31 14.84 -7.90
C ARG A 211 -20.21 13.36 -7.50
N PHE A 212 -20.67 12.99 -6.30
CA PHE A 212 -20.61 11.60 -5.87
C PHE A 212 -21.75 10.78 -6.49
N ASP A 213 -21.40 9.69 -7.14
CA ASP A 213 -22.34 8.73 -7.72
C ASP A 213 -22.77 7.71 -6.65
N ILE A 214 -24.06 7.70 -6.32
CA ILE A 214 -24.64 6.76 -5.35
C ILE A 214 -24.54 5.30 -5.81
N ASN A 215 -24.44 5.06 -7.12
CA ASN A 215 -24.30 3.74 -7.74
C ASN A 215 -22.89 3.50 -8.29
N GLY A 216 -21.90 4.25 -7.82
CA GLY A 216 -20.58 4.28 -8.43
C GLY A 216 -19.88 2.92 -8.46
N GLU A 217 -18.99 2.76 -9.43
CA GLU A 217 -18.22 1.55 -9.69
C GLU A 217 -16.96 1.47 -8.79
N GLU A 218 -16.47 0.26 -8.50
CA GLU A 218 -15.21 0.07 -7.77
C GLU A 218 -14.00 0.68 -8.50
N ALA A 219 -13.03 1.22 -7.75
CA ALA A 219 -11.81 1.79 -8.32
C ALA A 219 -10.74 0.72 -8.57
N ASP A 220 -10.05 0.80 -9.70
CA ASP A 220 -8.88 -0.03 -10.03
C ASP A 220 -7.64 0.35 -9.27
N LEU A 221 -7.51 1.63 -8.95
CA LEU A 221 -6.40 2.17 -8.20
C LEU A 221 -6.97 3.07 -7.11
N ILE A 222 -6.63 2.78 -5.85
CA ILE A 222 -6.87 3.70 -4.75
C ILE A 222 -5.52 4.13 -4.19
N THR A 223 -5.28 5.44 -4.17
CA THR A 223 -4.11 6.06 -3.53
C THR A 223 -4.55 6.90 -2.34
N LEU A 224 -3.64 7.06 -1.39
CA LEU A 224 -3.84 7.89 -0.19
C LEU A 224 -3.15 9.26 -0.29
N ASN A 225 -2.45 9.51 -1.40
CA ASN A 225 -1.92 10.80 -1.79
C ASN A 225 -2.46 11.20 -3.17
N PRO A 226 -2.50 12.52 -3.49
CA PRO A 226 -2.95 12.99 -4.78
C PRO A 226 -2.13 12.41 -5.93
N PHE A 227 -2.79 12.22 -7.07
CA PHE A 227 -2.08 12.01 -8.32
C PHE A 227 -1.33 13.28 -8.72
N PHE A 228 -0.40 13.19 -9.66
CA PHE A 228 0.20 14.38 -10.26
C PHE A 228 0.80 14.05 -11.62
N ASN A 229 0.93 15.07 -12.46
CA ASN A 229 1.69 14.99 -13.69
C ASN A 229 3.18 15.01 -13.35
N THR A 230 3.94 14.01 -13.81
CA THR A 230 5.39 13.95 -13.51
C THR A 230 6.15 15.05 -14.25
N ASN A 231 5.69 15.47 -15.43
CA ASN A 231 6.33 16.53 -16.21
C ASN A 231 6.31 17.86 -15.45
N ASN A 232 7.47 18.52 -15.38
CA ASN A 232 7.70 19.79 -14.68
C ASN A 232 7.43 19.80 -13.17
N SER A 233 7.03 18.68 -12.57
CA SER A 233 6.74 18.60 -11.14
C SER A 233 7.97 18.61 -10.23
N GLY A 234 9.15 18.38 -10.80
CA GLY A 234 10.38 18.15 -10.04
C GLY A 234 10.49 16.75 -9.44
N TYR A 235 9.56 15.85 -9.76
CA TYR A 235 9.60 14.47 -9.32
C TYR A 235 10.85 13.75 -9.84
N TYR A 236 11.62 13.21 -8.90
CA TYR A 236 12.94 12.66 -9.17
C TYR A 236 12.91 11.48 -10.15
N TRP A 237 11.90 10.60 -10.06
CA TRP A 237 11.82 9.39 -10.88
C TRP A 237 11.07 9.59 -12.21
N ALA A 238 10.81 10.83 -12.63
CA ALA A 238 10.14 11.10 -13.90
C ALA A 238 10.90 10.57 -15.13
N TYR A 239 12.22 10.38 -15.01
CA TYR A 239 13.05 9.79 -16.07
C TYR A 239 12.90 8.26 -16.19
N ASP A 240 12.46 7.57 -15.11
CA ASP A 240 12.34 6.12 -15.09
C ASP A 240 11.00 5.69 -15.69
N PHE A 241 10.96 5.74 -17.02
CA PHE A 241 9.79 5.51 -17.84
C PHE A 241 10.17 4.81 -19.14
N GLN A 242 10.02 3.49 -19.17
CA GLN A 242 10.64 2.63 -20.18
C GLN A 242 9.60 2.10 -21.17
N LYS A 243 9.91 2.18 -22.48
CA LYS A 243 9.17 1.57 -23.60
C LYS A 243 7.71 2.02 -23.83
N PHE A 244 7.18 2.91 -23.01
CA PHE A 244 5.90 3.55 -23.27
C PHE A 244 5.93 4.41 -24.55
N PRO A 245 4.79 4.55 -25.27
CA PRO A 245 4.65 5.54 -26.35
C PRO A 245 5.01 6.95 -25.89
N LYS A 246 5.64 7.73 -26.78
CA LYS A 246 6.19 9.07 -26.45
C LYS A 246 5.14 10.07 -25.97
N ASP A 247 3.89 9.91 -26.39
CA ASP A 247 2.75 10.76 -26.04
C ASP A 247 1.99 10.27 -24.79
N THR A 248 2.48 9.21 -24.13
CA THR A 248 1.86 8.70 -22.90
C THR A 248 1.90 9.76 -21.80
N LEU A 249 0.73 10.07 -21.25
CA LEU A 249 0.62 10.96 -20.11
C LEU A 249 1.06 10.24 -18.85
N GLN A 250 2.19 10.65 -18.30
CA GLN A 250 2.66 10.12 -17.03
C GLN A 250 1.83 10.67 -15.87
N ARG A 251 1.47 9.77 -14.95
CA ARG A 251 0.83 10.07 -13.68
C ARG A 251 1.51 9.28 -12.58
N SER A 252 1.72 9.92 -11.45
CA SER A 252 2.31 9.29 -10.28
C SER A 252 1.51 9.66 -9.02
N SER A 253 1.68 8.87 -7.96
CA SER A 253 1.24 9.17 -6.61
C SER A 253 2.30 8.66 -5.65
N ILE A 254 2.84 9.53 -4.80
CA ILE A 254 3.88 9.16 -3.84
C ILE A 254 3.29 8.30 -2.71
N GLY A 255 4.02 7.30 -2.24
CA GLY A 255 3.62 6.39 -1.17
C GLY A 255 3.20 5.01 -1.67
N LYS A 256 3.36 3.99 -0.82
CA LYS A 256 3.17 2.60 -1.22
C LYS A 256 1.94 1.95 -0.58
N ASN A 257 1.25 2.63 0.33
CA ASN A 257 -0.08 2.23 0.79
C ASN A 257 -1.12 2.47 -0.32
N VAL A 258 -1.36 1.46 -1.16
CA VAL A 258 -2.12 1.56 -2.41
C VAL A 258 -2.99 0.32 -2.62
N ARG A 259 -4.24 0.49 -3.07
CA ARG A 259 -5.10 -0.63 -3.48
C ARG A 259 -5.08 -0.79 -4.99
N PHE A 260 -5.00 -2.01 -5.47
CA PHE A 260 -5.10 -2.36 -6.88
C PHE A 260 -6.28 -3.30 -7.12
N SER A 261 -6.94 -3.19 -8.27
CA SER A 261 -7.78 -4.26 -8.81
C SER A 261 -6.92 -5.35 -9.44
N LYS A 262 -7.46 -6.58 -9.45
CA LYS A 262 -6.85 -7.72 -10.13
C LYS A 262 -6.54 -7.42 -11.59
N ARG A 263 -7.45 -6.76 -12.31
CA ARG A 263 -7.25 -6.44 -13.73
C ARG A 263 -6.14 -5.42 -13.95
N LEU A 264 -5.97 -4.43 -13.06
CA LEU A 264 -4.86 -3.48 -13.13
C LEU A 264 -3.52 -4.18 -12.88
N LEU A 265 -3.44 -5.04 -11.86
CA LEU A 265 -2.24 -5.84 -11.60
C LEU A 265 -1.90 -6.77 -12.77
N LYS A 266 -2.91 -7.36 -13.41
CA LYS A 266 -2.72 -8.17 -14.62
C LYS A 266 -2.18 -7.31 -15.77
N ALA A 267 -2.80 -6.17 -16.06
CA ALA A 267 -2.36 -5.26 -17.12
C ALA A 267 -0.91 -4.78 -16.91
N MET A 268 -0.54 -4.46 -15.67
CA MET A 268 0.83 -4.13 -15.29
C MET A 268 1.78 -5.32 -15.51
N SER A 269 1.38 -6.53 -15.10
CA SER A 269 2.21 -7.73 -15.30
C SER A 269 2.43 -8.05 -16.77
N ASP A 270 1.39 -7.97 -17.59
CA ASP A 270 1.45 -8.25 -19.02
C ASP A 270 2.33 -7.21 -19.73
N ALA A 271 2.16 -5.93 -19.40
CA ALA A 271 2.99 -4.85 -19.93
C ALA A 271 4.49 -5.03 -19.59
N ASN A 272 4.83 -5.50 -18.38
CA ASN A 272 6.19 -5.86 -18.02
C ASN A 272 6.70 -7.08 -18.83
N ALA A 273 5.88 -8.13 -18.94
CA ALA A 273 6.27 -9.43 -19.50
C ALA A 273 6.32 -9.49 -21.03
N GLU A 274 5.45 -8.73 -21.71
CA GLU A 274 5.24 -8.83 -23.15
C GLU A 274 5.76 -7.57 -23.85
N GLU A 275 5.42 -6.40 -23.32
CA GLU A 275 5.72 -5.10 -23.95
C GLU A 275 7.03 -4.48 -23.44
N ARG A 276 7.60 -5.04 -22.37
CA ARG A 276 8.77 -4.52 -21.63
C ARG A 276 8.56 -3.09 -21.14
N MET A 277 7.32 -2.70 -20.92
CA MET A 277 6.93 -1.39 -20.39
C MET A 277 7.00 -1.41 -18.88
N SER A 278 7.87 -0.58 -18.31
CA SER A 278 8.03 -0.48 -16.87
C SER A 278 8.36 0.96 -16.46
N ALA A 279 7.99 1.33 -15.23
CA ALA A 279 8.34 2.62 -14.64
C ALA A 279 8.63 2.45 -13.15
N HIS A 280 9.19 3.48 -12.51
CA HIS A 280 9.32 3.50 -11.05
C HIS A 280 7.97 3.24 -10.39
N CYS A 281 7.94 2.48 -9.30
CA CYS A 281 6.69 1.87 -8.83
C CYS A 281 5.56 2.86 -8.53
N GLU A 282 5.85 4.03 -7.95
CA GLU A 282 4.88 5.10 -7.70
C GLU A 282 4.29 5.72 -8.98
N ASN A 283 5.05 5.71 -10.08
CA ASN A 283 4.64 6.22 -11.40
C ASN A 283 3.87 5.16 -12.21
N TYR A 284 4.16 3.88 -11.97
CA TYR A 284 3.76 2.83 -12.88
C TYR A 284 2.25 2.59 -12.91
N ALA A 285 1.60 2.41 -11.75
CA ALA A 285 0.19 2.05 -11.71
C ALA A 285 -0.73 3.16 -12.23
N ALA A 286 -0.50 4.41 -11.81
CA ALA A 286 -1.29 5.54 -12.27
C ALA A 286 -1.06 5.83 -13.76
N THR A 287 0.17 5.69 -14.26
CA THR A 287 0.43 5.82 -15.69
C THR A 287 -0.20 4.69 -16.51
N MET A 288 -0.15 3.44 -16.02
CA MET A 288 -0.81 2.31 -16.69
C MET A 288 -2.31 2.53 -16.79
N LEU A 289 -2.94 3.09 -15.74
CA LEU A 289 -4.36 3.42 -15.74
C LEU A 289 -4.71 4.42 -16.85
N VAL A 290 -3.97 5.52 -16.96
CA VAL A 290 -4.19 6.53 -18.02
C VAL A 290 -3.83 5.98 -19.41
N HIS A 291 -2.78 5.17 -19.51
CA HIS A 291 -2.40 4.52 -20.76
C HIS A 291 -3.52 3.61 -21.28
N LYS A 292 -4.05 2.75 -20.41
CA LYS A 292 -5.14 1.82 -20.73
C LYS A 292 -6.46 2.54 -21.01
N ALA A 293 -6.81 3.55 -20.22
CA ALA A 293 -7.95 4.43 -20.51
C ALA A 293 -7.95 5.02 -21.93
N ARG A 294 -6.76 5.34 -22.46
CA ARG A 294 -6.60 5.92 -23.79
C ARG A 294 -6.51 4.89 -24.91
N SER A 295 -5.89 3.73 -24.66
CA SER A 295 -5.75 2.68 -25.67
C SER A 295 -6.98 1.78 -25.78
N GLU A 296 -7.73 1.61 -24.69
CA GLU A 296 -8.90 0.74 -24.59
C GLU A 296 -10.17 1.59 -24.35
N MET A 297 -10.54 2.45 -25.30
CA MET A 297 -11.63 3.43 -25.15
C MET A 297 -13.00 2.86 -24.75
N GLN A 298 -13.21 1.55 -24.92
CA GLN A 298 -14.45 0.86 -24.52
C GLN A 298 -14.44 0.43 -23.03
N GLU A 299 -13.26 0.31 -22.42
CA GLU A 299 -13.13 0.00 -21.00
C GLU A 299 -13.04 1.27 -20.15
N LYS A 300 -13.73 1.25 -19.01
CA LYS A 300 -13.63 2.34 -18.03
C LYS A 300 -12.56 1.99 -17.01
N TRP A 301 -11.47 2.72 -16.97
CA TRP A 301 -10.43 2.60 -15.94
C TRP A 301 -10.62 3.67 -14.87
N LYS A 302 -10.62 3.28 -13.59
CA LYS A 302 -10.96 4.19 -12.49
C LYS A 302 -9.85 4.27 -11.45
N GLY A 303 -9.19 5.42 -11.38
CA GLY A 303 -8.27 5.78 -10.30
C GLY A 303 -8.90 6.77 -9.33
N VAL A 304 -8.68 6.57 -8.03
CA VAL A 304 -9.16 7.48 -6.98
C VAL A 304 -8.09 7.77 -5.93
N TYR A 305 -7.69 9.03 -5.81
CA TYR A 305 -7.11 9.58 -4.60
C TYR A 305 -8.21 9.76 -3.56
N VAL A 306 -8.04 9.13 -2.41
CA VAL A 306 -8.96 9.25 -1.28
C VAL A 306 -8.35 10.16 -0.22
N PRO A 307 -8.90 11.37 -0.03
CA PRO A 307 -8.48 12.24 1.06
C PRO A 307 -8.80 11.59 2.40
N HIS A 308 -7.84 11.63 3.32
CA HIS A 308 -8.03 11.24 4.70
C HIS A 308 -7.43 12.32 5.63
N PRO A 309 -7.76 12.32 6.92
CA PRO A 309 -7.17 13.27 7.87
C PRO A 309 -5.65 13.16 7.89
N ILE A 310 -4.98 14.28 7.63
CA ILE A 310 -3.52 14.45 7.67
C ILE A 310 -3.23 15.68 8.53
N TYR A 311 -2.40 15.50 9.55
CA TYR A 311 -2.02 16.56 10.47
C TYR A 311 -0.69 17.17 10.05
N THR A 312 -0.54 18.47 10.28
CA THR A 312 0.72 19.20 10.11
C THR A 312 1.35 19.47 11.47
N ARG A 313 2.69 19.50 11.53
CA ARG A 313 3.44 19.81 12.76
C ARG A 313 3.16 21.20 13.33
N ARG A 314 2.72 22.15 12.49
CA ARG A 314 2.29 23.50 12.89
C ARG A 314 0.91 23.83 12.36
N VAL A 315 0.27 24.83 12.96
CA VAL A 315 -0.93 25.44 12.39
C VAL A 315 -0.55 26.29 11.18
N TRP A 316 -1.28 26.13 10.09
CA TRP A 316 -1.10 26.90 8.86
C TRP A 316 -2.33 27.74 8.55
N PRO A 317 -2.18 28.98 8.05
CA PRO A 317 -3.23 29.63 7.29
C PRO A 317 -3.56 28.78 6.05
N GLU A 318 -4.84 28.50 5.83
CA GLU A 318 -5.28 27.52 4.83
C GLU A 318 -4.88 27.90 3.40
N ASP A 319 -4.95 29.19 3.06
CA ASP A 319 -4.56 29.70 1.74
C ASP A 319 -3.05 29.51 1.49
N LYS A 320 -2.23 29.72 2.53
CA LYS A 320 -0.78 29.52 2.47
C LYS A 320 -0.44 28.05 2.33
N LEU A 321 -1.11 27.17 3.08
CA LEU A 321 -0.90 25.73 2.96
C LEU A 321 -1.28 25.24 1.57
N SER A 322 -2.48 25.59 1.10
CA SER A 322 -2.97 25.20 -0.23
C SER A 322 -2.00 25.64 -1.33
N LYS A 323 -1.55 26.90 -1.33
CA LYS A 323 -0.52 27.39 -2.28
C LYS A 323 0.81 26.66 -2.16
N ALA A 324 1.21 26.25 -0.96
CA ALA A 324 2.49 25.59 -0.73
C ALA A 324 2.50 24.13 -1.20
N VAL A 325 1.39 23.40 -1.05
CA VAL A 325 1.32 21.96 -1.35
C VAL A 325 0.71 21.65 -2.71
N ASN A 326 -0.08 22.56 -3.28
CA ASN A 326 -0.74 22.39 -4.59
C ASN A 326 -0.04 23.15 -5.72
N ARG A 327 1.22 23.53 -5.55
CA ARG A 327 2.07 24.03 -6.65
C ARG A 327 2.42 22.89 -7.61
N ASP A 328 2.50 23.21 -8.89
CA ASP A 328 2.82 22.23 -9.93
C ASP A 328 4.20 21.59 -9.71
N ASP A 329 5.15 22.35 -9.13
CA ASP A 329 6.52 21.93 -8.86
C ASP A 329 6.77 21.47 -7.41
N VAL A 330 5.73 21.03 -6.70
CA VAL A 330 5.81 20.65 -5.27
C VAL A 330 6.86 19.59 -4.97
N TYR A 331 7.15 18.70 -5.92
CA TYR A 331 8.06 17.58 -5.72
C TYR A 331 9.53 17.92 -6.02
N ARG A 332 9.84 19.16 -6.41
CA ARG A 332 11.23 19.67 -6.36
C ARG A 332 11.72 19.60 -4.93
N LYS A 333 12.97 19.16 -4.72
CA LYS A 333 13.55 18.95 -3.37
C LYS A 333 13.47 20.16 -2.43
N VAL A 334 13.50 21.37 -2.98
CA VAL A 334 13.35 22.62 -2.20
C VAL A 334 11.90 22.84 -1.73
N ASN A 335 10.91 22.47 -2.53
CA ASN A 335 9.49 22.68 -2.26
C ASN A 335 8.89 21.53 -1.45
N GLU A 336 9.36 20.31 -1.68
CA GLU A 336 8.87 19.07 -1.04
C GLU A 336 8.94 19.11 0.50
N ARG A 337 9.80 19.99 1.05
CA ARG A 337 9.99 20.16 2.50
C ARG A 337 8.70 20.41 3.27
N VAL A 338 7.71 21.08 2.66
CA VAL A 338 6.40 21.31 3.30
C VAL A 338 5.66 20.01 3.60
N LEU A 339 5.76 19.01 2.72
CA LEU A 339 5.09 17.72 2.88
C LEU A 339 5.71 16.87 4.00
N ARG A 340 6.97 17.14 4.38
CA ARG A 340 7.63 16.46 5.51
C ARG A 340 7.04 16.84 6.88
N GLU A 341 6.21 17.88 6.92
CA GLU A 341 5.45 18.24 8.12
C GLU A 341 4.19 17.39 8.32
N PHE A 342 3.79 16.64 7.28
CA PHE A 342 2.56 15.87 7.28
C PHE A 342 2.72 14.61 8.13
N SER A 343 1.61 14.20 8.75
CA SER A 343 1.50 12.92 9.45
C SER A 343 1.37 11.72 8.50
N PHE A 344 1.33 11.97 7.18
CA PHE A 344 1.25 10.96 6.14
C PHE A 344 2.06 11.41 4.92
N TYR A 345 3.35 11.08 4.91
CA TYR A 345 4.29 11.31 3.80
C TYR A 345 5.55 10.50 4.04
N TYR A 346 6.19 9.90 3.02
CA TYR A 346 7.31 8.94 3.21
C TYR A 346 8.51 9.46 4.03
N ASP A 347 8.69 10.78 4.07
CA ASP A 347 9.72 11.48 4.84
C ASP A 347 9.12 12.39 5.93
N GLY A 348 7.90 12.08 6.37
CA GLY A 348 7.19 12.78 7.44
C GLY A 348 7.70 12.35 8.81
N ALA A 349 8.27 13.29 9.58
CA ALA A 349 8.77 12.99 10.93
C ALA A 349 7.67 13.05 12.00
N HIS A 350 6.52 13.65 11.70
CA HIS A 350 5.50 13.97 12.70
C HIS A 350 4.55 12.81 13.03
N ALA A 351 4.37 11.87 12.09
CA ALA A 351 3.47 10.72 12.24
C ALA A 351 3.74 9.92 13.54
N LYS A 352 5.02 9.66 13.82
CA LYS A 352 5.47 8.94 15.02
C LYS A 352 5.12 9.67 16.31
N ASP A 353 5.35 10.99 16.36
CA ASP A 353 5.06 11.79 17.55
C ASP A 353 3.57 11.70 17.91
N ILE A 354 2.69 11.78 16.89
CA ILE A 354 1.23 11.63 17.06
C ILE A 354 0.90 10.23 17.56
N TYR A 355 1.44 9.19 16.93
CA TYR A 355 1.15 7.80 17.28
C TYR A 355 1.56 7.47 18.72
N VAL A 356 2.77 7.86 19.12
CA VAL A 356 3.30 7.60 20.47
C VAL A 356 2.49 8.37 21.52
N ALA A 357 2.13 9.63 21.24
CA ALA A 357 1.30 10.42 22.15
C ALA A 357 -0.10 9.82 22.31
N TRP A 358 -0.72 9.35 21.22
CA TRP A 358 -2.03 8.67 21.27
C TRP A 358 -1.95 7.35 22.04
N ARG A 359 -0.96 6.52 21.73
CA ARG A 359 -0.78 5.20 22.35
C ARG A 359 -0.49 5.28 23.85
N ASN A 360 0.28 6.28 24.29
CA ASN A 360 0.73 6.39 25.68
C ASN A 360 -0.22 7.20 26.58
N ASN A 361 -1.23 7.87 26.02
CA ASN A 361 -2.15 8.70 26.77
C ASN A 361 -3.60 8.29 26.50
N SER A 362 -4.21 7.59 27.45
CA SER A 362 -5.61 7.14 27.36
C SER A 362 -6.62 8.29 27.23
N ASN A 363 -6.25 9.52 27.58
CA ASN A 363 -7.08 10.71 27.46
C ASN A 363 -6.82 11.50 26.15
N ALA A 364 -5.93 11.02 25.27
CA ALA A 364 -5.64 11.69 24.00
C ALA A 364 -6.82 11.55 23.03
N CYS A 365 -7.73 12.51 23.04
CA CYS A 365 -8.80 12.62 22.06
C CYS A 365 -8.25 13.19 20.74
N ARG A 366 -8.10 12.35 19.72
CA ARG A 366 -7.67 12.74 18.36
C ARG A 366 -8.63 12.18 17.33
N ALA A 367 -8.87 12.91 16.25
CA ALA A 367 -9.67 12.36 15.16
C ALA A 367 -8.92 11.19 14.50
N PRO A 368 -9.65 10.16 14.03
CA PRO A 368 -9.08 9.04 13.28
C PRO A 368 -8.16 9.49 12.15
N SER A 369 -7.00 8.87 12.05
CA SER A 369 -6.03 9.17 11.00
C SER A 369 -5.12 7.97 10.73
N LEU A 370 -4.77 7.81 9.45
CA LEU A 370 -3.63 7.02 9.05
C LEU A 370 -2.34 7.83 9.29
N LEU A 371 -1.35 7.17 9.88
CA LEU A 371 -0.07 7.74 10.25
C LEU A 371 1.03 6.98 9.53
N HIS A 372 1.82 7.70 8.73
CA HIS A 372 2.93 7.12 7.98
C HIS A 372 4.04 8.16 7.75
N PRO A 373 5.32 7.81 7.96
CA PRO A 373 5.83 6.55 8.49
C PRO A 373 6.01 6.56 10.02
N ILE A 374 5.82 5.41 10.65
CA ILE A 374 6.20 5.14 12.04
C ILE A 374 7.56 4.46 12.05
N LYS A 375 8.60 5.24 11.70
CA LYS A 375 9.98 4.73 11.67
C LYS A 375 10.48 4.41 13.08
N ARG A 376 11.27 3.35 13.21
CA ARG A 376 12.02 3.09 14.45
C ARG A 376 13.06 4.19 14.66
N GLN A 377 13.38 4.47 15.93
CA GLN A 377 14.59 5.24 16.22
C GLN A 377 15.79 4.32 15.95
N PRO A 378 16.87 4.84 15.35
CA PRO A 378 18.11 4.09 15.14
C PRO A 378 18.68 3.54 16.45
#